data_AF-A0A8C0WBY9-F1
#
_entry.id   AF-A0A8C0WBY9-F1
#
_cell.length_a   1.000
_cell.length_b   1.000
_cell.length_c   1.000
_cell.angle_alpha   90.00
_cell.angle_beta   90.00
_cell.angle_gamma   90.00
#
_symmetry.space_group_name_H-M   'P 1'
#
loop_
_entity.id
_entity.type
_entity.pdbx_description
1 polymer ?
#
loop_
_entity_poly.entity_id
_entity_poly.type
_entity_poly.pdbx_seq_one_letter_code
_entity_poly.pdbx_strand_id
1 'polypeptide(L)' 'MRKWDSGREPKCDKQSVGCPKIYLPVCGTDGITYSNECMLCMENRKRQTPVLIRAGGSC' A
#
# COMPACT_ATOMS: atom_id res chain seq x y z
N MET A 1 2.57 -19.07 14.70
CA MET A 1 3.68 -18.14 14.41
C MET A 1 4.17 -18.38 12.97
N ARG A 2 3.60 -17.72 11.96
CA ARG A 2 4.12 -17.80 10.57
C ARG A 2 4.82 -16.48 10.27
N LYS A 3 6.13 -16.54 10.16
CA LYS A 3 6.97 -15.37 9.92
C LYS A 3 7.09 -15.11 8.42
N TRP A 4 6.93 -13.84 8.03
CA TRP A 4 7.18 -13.24 6.71
C TRP A 4 6.19 -13.53 5.58
N ASP A 5 4.99 -12.91 5.67
CA ASP A 5 4.36 -12.37 4.47
C ASP A 5 5.36 -11.43 3.79
N SER A 6 5.69 -11.70 2.52
CA SER A 6 6.87 -11.18 1.83
C SER A 6 6.75 -9.71 1.37
N GLY A 7 6.14 -8.84 2.19
CA GLY A 7 5.86 -7.46 1.83
C GLY A 7 6.22 -6.44 2.92
N ARG A 8 6.36 -5.18 2.51
CA ARG A 8 6.62 -4.05 3.39
C ARG A 8 5.31 -3.34 3.72
N GLU A 9 5.11 -2.93 4.97
CA GLU A 9 3.92 -2.15 5.34
C GLU A 9 3.89 -0.79 4.62
N PRO A 10 2.72 -0.40 4.08
CA PRO A 10 2.55 0.88 3.40
C PRO A 10 2.49 2.03 4.42
N LYS A 11 3.23 3.11 4.16
CA LYS A 11 3.23 4.30 5.00
C LYS A 11 2.04 5.20 4.69
N CYS A 12 1.18 5.38 5.67
CA CYS A 12 0.22 6.47 5.70
C CYS A 12 0.85 7.67 6.42
N ASP A 13 0.86 8.84 5.80
CA ASP A 13 1.07 10.07 6.54
C ASP A 13 -0.20 10.37 7.37
N LYS A 14 -0.10 10.20 8.70
CA LYS A 14 -1.19 10.42 9.65
C LYS A 14 -1.63 11.88 9.72
N GLN A 15 -0.77 12.81 9.29
CA GLN A 15 -1.05 14.24 9.30
C GLN A 15 -1.72 14.71 8.00
N SER A 16 -1.67 13.90 6.94
CA SER A 16 -2.21 14.26 5.63
C SER A 16 -3.72 14.03 5.55
N VAL A 17 -4.45 15.03 5.03
CA VAL A 17 -5.91 14.95 4.77
C VAL A 17 -6.21 14.11 3.51
N GLY A 18 -5.17 13.70 2.77
CA GLY A 18 -5.31 12.88 1.57
C GLY A 18 -3.96 12.53 0.96
N CYS A 19 -3.98 11.73 -0.10
CA CYS A 19 -2.76 11.32 -0.79
C CYS A 19 -2.34 12.32 -1.88
N PRO A 20 -1.02 12.53 -2.07
CA PRO A 20 -0.54 13.30 -3.21
C PRO A 20 -0.96 12.63 -4.51
N LYS A 21 -1.27 13.44 -5.53
CA LYS A 21 -1.61 12.99 -6.88
C LYS A 21 -0.35 12.66 -7.71
N ILE A 22 0.56 11.90 -7.12
CA ILE A 22 1.80 11.44 -7.75
C ILE A 22 1.62 9.99 -8.22
N TYR A 23 2.12 9.69 -9.42
CA TYR A 23 2.13 8.33 -9.94
C TYR A 23 3.49 7.68 -9.66
N LEU A 24 3.53 6.88 -8.60
CA LEU A 24 4.68 6.07 -8.16
C LEU A 24 4.15 4.70 -7.77
N PRO A 25 3.81 3.84 -8.75
CA PRO A 25 3.01 2.66 -8.49
C PRO A 25 3.69 1.67 -7.54
N VAL A 26 2.88 0.93 -6.80
CA VAL A 26 3.32 -0.18 -5.95
C VAL A 26 2.43 -1.40 -6.17
N CYS A 27 3.03 -2.59 -6.14
CA CYS A 27 2.34 -3.86 -6.22
C CYS A 27 1.97 -4.34 -4.81
N GLY A 28 0.68 -4.55 -4.55
CA GLY A 28 0.18 -5.13 -3.30
C GLY A 28 0.39 -6.64 -3.22
N THR A 29 0.41 -7.20 -2.01
CA THR A 29 0.40 -8.65 -1.79
C THR A 29 -0.90 -9.32 -2.22
N ASP A 30 -1.95 -8.53 -2.47
CA ASP A 30 -3.22 -8.94 -3.08
C ASP A 30 -3.17 -8.99 -4.62
N GLY A 31 -2.04 -8.63 -5.22
CA GLY A 31 -1.86 -8.59 -6.68
C GLY A 31 -2.43 -7.35 -7.36
N ILE A 32 -2.84 -6.33 -6.59
CA ILE A 32 -3.37 -5.07 -7.12
C ILE A 32 -2.25 -4.03 -7.22
N THR A 33 -2.23 -3.31 -8.35
CA THR A 33 -1.37 -2.12 -8.49
C THR A 33 -2.07 -0.90 -7.91
N TYR A 34 -1.41 -0.21 -6.99
CA TYR A 34 -1.87 1.05 -6.43
C TYR A 34 -1.05 2.20 -7.00
N SER A 35 -1.70 3.33 -7.33
CA SER A 35 -1.04 4.48 -7.97
C SER A 35 0.12 5.07 -7.16
N ASN A 36 0.08 4.91 -5.83
CA ASN A 36 1.19 5.17 -4.92
C ASN A 36 0.99 4.46 -3.57
N GLU A 37 2.05 4.41 -2.75
CA GLU A 37 2.05 3.81 -1.40
C GLU A 37 0.96 4.41 -0.48
N CYS A 38 0.72 5.73 -0.57
CA CYS A 38 -0.34 6.36 0.22
C CYS A 38 -1.73 5.84 -0.15
N MET A 39 -2.01 5.68 -1.45
CA MET A 39 -3.29 5.15 -1.93
C MET A 39 -3.54 3.73 -1.43
N LEU A 40 -2.52 2.87 -1.44
CA LEU A 40 -2.59 1.53 -0.85
C LEU A 40 -2.90 1.63 0.66
N CYS A 41 -2.17 2.47 1.38
CA CYS A 41 -2.39 2.62 2.82
C CYS A 41 -3.79 3.16 3.17
N MET A 42 -4.31 4.10 2.40
CA MET A 42 -5.67 4.62 2.56
C MET A 42 -6.72 3.56 2.23
N GLU A 43 -6.48 2.71 1.23
CA GLU A 43 -7.37 1.60 0.90
C GLU A 43 -7.41 0.57 2.03
N ASN A 44 -6.26 0.24 2.61
CA ASN A 44 -6.18 -0.60 3.81
C ASN A 44 -7.01 -0.04 4.96
N ARG A 45 -6.94 1.28 5.21
CA ARG A 45 -7.77 1.93 6.25
C ARG A 45 -9.26 1.87 5.94
N LYS A 46 -9.64 2.14 4.67
CA LYS A 46 -11.05 2.13 4.23
C LYS A 46 -11.67 0.74 4.30
N ARG A 47 -10.94 -0.27 3.83
CA ARG A 47 -11.41 -1.67 3.75
C ARG A 47 -11.08 -2.50 4.97
N GLN A 48 -10.29 -1.98 5.90
CA GLN A 48 -9.75 -2.72 7.05
C GLN A 48 -8.99 -3.98 6.63
N THR A 49 -8.22 -3.89 5.54
CA THR A 49 -7.42 -4.99 4.99
C THR A 49 -5.93 -4.68 5.14
N PRO A 50 -5.10 -5.60 5.64
CA PRO A 50 -3.67 -5.35 5.81
C PRO A 50 -2.87 -5.75 4.56
N VAL A 51 -3.15 -5.14 3.40
CA VAL A 51 -2.35 -5.40 2.19
C VAL A 51 -0.94 -4.83 2.39
N LEU A 52 0.09 -5.64 2.14
CA LEU A 52 1.48 -5.20 2.18
C LEU A 52 1.96 -4.84 0.77
N ILE A 53 3.02 -4.05 0.67
CA ILE A 53 3.70 -3.80 -0.60
C ILE A 53 4.60 -4.99 -0.90
N ARG A 54 4.29 -5.71 -1.97
CA ARG A 54 5.12 -6.79 -2.52
C ARG A 54 6.34 -6.25 -3.27
N ALA A 55 6.17 -5.21 -4.08
CA ALA A 55 7.24 -4.60 -4.87
C ALA A 55 6.92 -3.13 -5.23
N GLY A 56 7.95 -2.35 -5.53
CA GLY A 56 7.78 -1.06 -6.19
C GLY A 56 7.52 -1.24 -7.69
N GLY A 57 6.72 -0.35 -8.28
CA GLY A 57 6.20 -0.51 -9.63
C GLY A 57 4.82 -1.18 -9.66
N SER A 58 4.30 -1.40 -10.87
CA SER A 58 3.08 -2.19 -11.05
C SER A 58 3.33 -3.68 -10.72
N CYS A 59 2.26 -4.39 -10.37
CA CYS A 59 2.20 -5.83 -10.58
C CYS A 59 2.16 -6.12 -12.10
#